data_AF-A0A963BCU8-F1
#
_entry.id   AF-A0A963BCU8-F1
#
_cell.length_a   1.000
_cell.length_b   1.000
_cell.length_c   1.000
_cell.angle_alpha   90.00
_cell.angle_beta   90.00
_cell.angle_gamma   90.00
#
_symmetry.space_group_name_H-M   'P 1'
#
loop_
_entity.id
_entity.type
_entity.pdbx_description
1 polymer ?
#
loop_
_entity_poly.entity_id
_entity_poly.type
_entity_poly.pdbx_seq_one_letter_code
_entity_poly.pdbx_strand_id
1 'polypeptide(L)'
;MHTKPATFTKVSEWIAAGNMACGFYCFESPVRETDKAIGIQAQKFNAAANLKPATCWFPRSQIQEVENDYYTNGPVTMFLVPRWLYDRKVAEGYTL
;
A
#
# COMPACT_ATOMS: atom_id res chain seq x y z
N MET A 1 -19.99 5.37 -14.35
CA MET A 1 -20.07 6.32 -13.22
C MET A 1 -18.68 6.40 -12.60
N HIS A 2 -18.02 7.56 -12.62
CA HIS A 2 -16.77 7.75 -11.88
C HIS A 2 -17.12 8.06 -10.43
N THR A 3 -17.24 7.02 -9.61
CA THR A 3 -17.35 7.18 -8.16
C THR A 3 -16.05 7.82 -7.68
N LYS A 4 -16.15 8.98 -7.03
CA LYS A 4 -15.02 9.62 -6.36
C LYS A 4 -14.35 8.57 -5.45
N PRO A 5 -13.03 8.36 -5.50
CA PRO A 5 -12.39 7.32 -4.70
C PRO A 5 -12.70 7.59 -3.22
N ALA A 6 -13.21 6.57 -2.53
CA ALA A 6 -13.49 6.65 -1.10
C ALA A 6 -12.22 7.12 -0.38
N THR A 7 -12.35 8.15 0.44
CA THR A 7 -11.24 8.69 1.25
C THR A 7 -11.45 8.21 2.68
N PHE A 8 -10.47 7.49 3.20
CA PHE A 8 -10.46 6.95 4.56
C PHE A 8 -9.44 7.73 5.37
N THR A 9 -9.73 7.89 6.66
CA THR A 9 -8.78 8.48 7.63
C THR A 9 -8.30 7.46 8.64
N LYS A 10 -9.04 6.36 8.82
CA LYS A 10 -8.75 5.29 9.77
C LYS A 10 -8.82 3.92 9.15
N VAL A 11 -8.06 2.98 9.70
CA VAL A 11 -8.10 1.57 9.29
C VAL A 11 -9.49 0.98 9.57
N SER A 12 -10.10 1.28 10.72
CA SER A 12 -11.45 0.77 11.04
C SER A 12 -12.52 1.18 10.02
N GLU A 13 -12.46 2.41 9.49
CA GLU A 13 -13.36 2.92 8.44
C GLU A 13 -13.21 2.10 7.16
N TRP A 14 -11.97 1.84 6.76
CA TRP A 14 -11.66 1.02 5.59
C TRP A 14 -12.12 -0.43 5.76
N ILE A 15 -11.93 -1.02 6.95
CA ILE A 15 -12.44 -2.36 7.28
C ILE A 15 -13.97 -2.39 7.17
N ALA A 16 -14.67 -1.42 7.78
CA ALA A 16 -16.12 -1.34 7.75
C ALA A 16 -16.68 -1.14 6.33
N ALA A 17 -15.94 -0.45 5.45
CA ALA A 17 -16.29 -0.26 4.05
C ALA A 17 -16.06 -1.50 3.15
N GLY A 18 -15.60 -2.63 3.73
CA GLY A 18 -15.39 -3.89 3.01
C GLY A 18 -13.93 -4.20 2.68
N ASN A 19 -12.96 -3.50 3.28
CA ASN A 19 -11.54 -3.84 3.19
C ASN A 19 -11.09 -3.92 1.71
N MET A 20 -10.47 -5.02 1.26
CA MET A 20 -9.99 -5.17 -0.12
C MET A 20 -11.11 -5.07 -1.17
N ALA A 21 -12.37 -5.32 -0.78
CA ALA A 21 -13.50 -5.17 -1.70
C ALA A 21 -13.72 -3.71 -2.14
N CYS A 22 -13.28 -2.73 -1.34
CA CYS A 22 -13.34 -1.31 -1.70
C CYS A 22 -12.16 -0.86 -2.60
N GLY A 23 -11.31 -1.80 -3.02
CA GLY A 23 -10.26 -1.55 -4.01
C GLY A 23 -8.96 -0.97 -3.46
N PHE A 24 -8.68 -1.17 -2.17
CA PHE A 24 -7.43 -0.76 -1.53
C PHE A 24 -6.75 -1.92 -0.81
N TYR A 25 -5.42 -1.91 -0.82
CA TYR A 25 -4.56 -2.78 -0.02
C TYR A 25 -3.91 -1.95 1.09
N CYS A 26 -3.90 -2.46 2.31
CA CYS A 26 -3.32 -1.77 3.45
C CYS A 26 -1.88 -2.25 3.68
N PHE A 27 -0.94 -1.31 3.77
CA PHE A 27 0.46 -1.56 4.04
C PHE A 27 0.88 -0.90 5.35
N GLU A 28 1.72 -1.61 6.10
CA GLU A 28 2.38 -1.07 7.28
C GLU A 28 3.37 0.04 6.93
N SER A 29 3.93 0.67 7.96
CA SER A 29 4.85 1.80 7.82
C SER A 29 6.01 1.51 6.86
N PRO A 30 6.42 2.51 6.06
CA PRO A 30 7.44 2.32 5.05
C PRO A 30 8.81 2.09 5.65
N VAL A 31 9.61 1.30 4.94
CA VAL A 31 11.03 1.10 5.29
C VAL A 31 11.92 2.25 4.83
N ARG A 32 11.41 3.08 3.90
CA ARG A 32 12.08 4.29 3.41
C ARG A 32 11.06 5.35 3.04
N GLU A 33 11.40 6.62 3.27
CA GLU A 33 10.52 7.74 2.95
C GLU A 33 11.27 8.82 2.17
N THR A 34 10.52 9.50 1.32
CA THR A 34 10.91 10.75 0.68
C THR A 34 9.71 11.70 0.72
N ASP A 35 9.93 12.97 0.39
CA ASP A 35 8.86 13.97 0.30
C ASP A 35 7.73 13.56 -0.66
N LYS A 36 8.03 12.74 -1.67
CA LYS A 36 7.09 12.42 -2.76
C LYS A 36 6.62 10.97 -2.78
N ALA A 37 7.31 10.07 -2.08
CA ALA A 37 7.05 8.64 -2.16
C ALA A 37 7.39 7.92 -0.86
N ILE A 38 6.68 6.83 -0.62
CA ILE A 38 6.99 5.85 0.42
C ILE A 38 7.55 4.58 -0.22
N GLY A 39 8.55 3.99 0.43
CA GLY A 39 9.17 2.74 0.05
C GLY A 39 8.71 1.63 0.97
N ILE A 40 7.94 0.68 0.45
CA ILE A 40 7.50 -0.51 1.18
C ILE A 40 8.51 -1.64 0.94
N GLN A 41 8.74 -2.46 1.96
CA GLN A 41 9.56 -3.67 1.83
C GLN A 41 8.87 -4.63 0.88
N ALA A 42 9.61 -5.09 -0.13
CA ALA A 42 9.10 -5.98 -1.15
C ALA A 42 10.18 -7.01 -1.52
N GLN A 43 9.82 -7.93 -2.40
CA GLN A 43 10.79 -8.74 -3.13
C GLN A 43 10.63 -8.49 -4.62
N LYS A 44 11.71 -8.68 -5.39
CA LYS A 44 11.66 -8.57 -6.85
C LYS A 44 12.51 -9.67 -7.49
N PHE A 45 12.02 -10.23 -8.58
CA PHE A 45 12.79 -11.17 -9.38
C PHE A 45 13.95 -10.46 -10.07
N ASN A 46 15.16 -11.00 -9.91
CA ASN A 46 16.32 -10.58 -10.69
C ASN A 46 16.36 -11.30 -12.06
N ALA A 47 17.32 -10.95 -12.90
CA ALA A 47 17.50 -11.55 -14.23
C ALA A 47 17.69 -13.08 -14.23
N ALA A 48 18.06 -13.67 -13.09
CA ALA A 48 18.22 -15.10 -12.89
C ALA A 48 17.00 -15.74 -12.20
N ALA A 49 15.82 -15.11 -12.25
CA ALA A 49 14.57 -15.58 -11.65
C ALA A 49 14.64 -15.86 -10.14
N ASN A 50 15.57 -15.24 -9.43
CA ASN A 50 15.65 -15.33 -7.96
C ASN A 50 14.96 -14.14 -7.31
N LEU A 51 14.13 -14.40 -6.29
CA LEU A 51 13.60 -13.35 -5.43
C LEU A 51 14.72 -12.74 -4.59
N LYS A 52 14.82 -11.41 -4.63
CA LYS A 52 15.74 -10.64 -3.79
C LYS A 52 14.97 -9.55 -3.05
N PRO A 53 15.39 -9.20 -1.82
CA PRO A 53 14.86 -8.04 -1.12
C PRO A 53 14.93 -6.80 -1.99
N ALA A 54 13.84 -6.04 -2.04
CA ALA A 54 13.72 -4.83 -2.81
C ALA A 54 12.89 -3.79 -2.04
N THR A 55 12.97 -2.54 -2.47
CA THR A 55 12.04 -1.50 -2.03
C THR A 55 11.10 -1.19 -3.19
N CYS A 56 9.78 -1.32 -2.95
CA CYS A 56 8.76 -0.90 -3.89
C CYS A 56 8.30 0.51 -3.53
N TRP A 57 8.41 1.44 -4.48
CA TRP A 57 8.08 2.84 -4.27
C TRP A 57 6.65 3.15 -4.72
N PHE A 58 5.87 3.73 -3.81
CA PHE A 58 4.54 4.27 -4.08
C PHE A 58 4.54 5.80 -3.92
N PRO A 59 4.01 6.55 -4.90
CA PRO A 59 3.90 8.00 -4.77
C PRO A 59 2.84 8.39 -3.74
N ARG A 60 3.19 9.30 -2.83
CA ARG A 60 2.31 9.78 -1.76
C ARG A 60 1.00 10.37 -2.29
N SER A 61 1.04 11.01 -3.46
CA SER A 61 -0.13 11.62 -4.10
C SER A 61 -1.18 10.62 -4.61
N GLN A 62 -0.88 9.31 -4.61
CA GLN A 62 -1.77 8.27 -5.13
C GLN A 62 -2.20 7.26 -4.07
N ILE A 63 -1.79 7.45 -2.82
CA ILE A 63 -2.09 6.58 -1.68
C ILE A 63 -2.74 7.40 -0.57
N GLN A 64 -3.34 6.72 0.40
CA GLN A 64 -3.96 7.39 1.54
C GLN A 64 -3.22 6.99 2.81
N GLU A 65 -2.84 7.97 3.61
CA GLU A 65 -2.31 7.75 4.95
C GLU A 65 -3.49 7.64 5.92
N VAL A 66 -3.53 6.56 6.70
CA VAL A 66 -4.61 6.29 7.65
C VAL A 66 -4.06 5.97 9.03
N GLU A 67 -4.76 6.44 10.06
CA GLU A 67 -4.50 6.09 11.45
C GLU A 67 -4.87 4.62 11.69
N ASN A 68 -3.96 3.87 12.30
CA ASN A 68 -4.23 2.52 12.76
C ASN A 68 -4.90 2.53 14.14
N ASP A 69 -6.22 2.51 14.12
CA ASP A 69 -7.08 2.38 15.30
C ASP A 69 -7.66 0.97 15.47
N TYR A 70 -7.27 0.03 14.60
CA TYR A 70 -7.86 -1.31 14.52
C TYR A 70 -6.89 -2.42 14.92
N TYR A 71 -5.64 -2.39 14.44
CA TYR A 71 -4.66 -3.43 14.72
C TYR A 71 -3.87 -3.10 16.00
N THR A 72 -3.93 -4.01 16.97
CA THR A 72 -3.29 -3.85 18.28
C THR A 72 -1.76 -3.89 18.27
N ASN A 73 -1.14 -4.54 17.27
CA ASN A 73 0.32 -4.69 17.17
C ASN A 73 0.92 -4.06 15.89
N GLY A 74 0.23 -3.08 15.32
CA GLY A 74 0.68 -2.38 14.12
C GLY A 74 1.33 -1.01 14.41
N PRO A 75 1.98 -0.40 13.42
CA PRO A 75 2.40 0.99 13.52
C PRO A 75 1.19 1.92 13.67
N VAL A 76 1.41 3.13 14.21
CA VAL A 76 0.35 4.16 14.37
C VAL A 76 -0.23 4.60 13.03
N THR A 77 0.57 4.55 11.97
CA THR A 77 0.20 4.99 10.63
C THR A 77 0.35 3.84 9.64
N MET A 78 -0.68 3.66 8.81
CA MET A 78 -0.72 2.71 7.71
C MET A 78 -1.07 3.41 6.40
N PHE A 79 -0.86 2.72 5.28
CA PHE A 79 -1.04 3.28 3.94
C PHE A 79 -1.98 2.43 3.11
N LEU A 80 -3.06 3.05 2.62
CA LEU A 80 -3.98 2.42 1.68
C LEU A 80 -3.52 2.71 0.25
N VAL A 81 -3.14 1.64 -0.45
CA VAL A 81 -2.70 1.65 -1.84
C VAL A 81 -3.87 1.19 -2.74
N PRO A 82 -4.28 1.97 -3.74
CA PRO A 82 -5.31 1.54 -4.69
C PRO A 82 -4.89 0.26 -5.43
N ARG A 83 -5.85 -0.64 -5.66
CA ARG A 83 -5.62 -1.92 -6.37
C ARG A 83 -4.92 -1.74 -7.71
N TRP A 84 -5.32 -0.76 -8.52
CA TRP A 84 -4.69 -0.53 -9.83
C TRP A 84 -3.19 -0.22 -9.72
N LEU A 85 -2.77 0.44 -8.63
CA LEU A 85 -1.37 0.79 -8.39
C LEU A 85 -0.62 -0.44 -7.86
N TYR A 86 -1.24 -1.22 -6.98
CA TYR A 86 -0.73 -2.51 -6.54
C TYR A 86 -0.48 -3.45 -7.73
N ASP A 87 -1.49 -3.65 -8.58
CA ASP A 87 -1.44 -4.54 -9.74
C ASP A 87 -0.34 -4.11 -10.72
N ARG A 88 -0.17 -2.80 -10.91
CA ARG A 88 0.92 -2.24 -11.71
C ARG A 88 2.29 -2.62 -11.13
N LYS A 89 2.46 -2.58 -9.80
CA LYS A 89 3.71 -2.98 -9.15
C LYS A 89 3.95 -4.48 -9.24
N VAL A 90 2.92 -5.30 -9.12
CA VAL A 90 3.03 -6.74 -9.36
C VAL A 90 3.47 -7.02 -10.81
N ALA A 91 2.90 -6.30 -11.78
CA ALA A 91 3.30 -6.41 -13.20
C ALA A 91 4.75 -5.92 -13.46
N GLU A 92 5.28 -5.00 -12.65
CA GLU A 92 6.70 -4.61 -12.66
C GLU A 92 7.64 -5.70 -12.07
N GLY A 93 7.09 -6.81 -11.59
CA GLY A 93 7.80 -7.96 -11.04
C GLY A 93 8.02 -7.92 -9.53
N TYR A 94 7.31 -7.04 -8.81
CA TYR A 94 7.35 -7.00 -7.35
C TYR A 94 6.42 -8.05 -6.73
N THR A 95 6.88 -8.63 -5.63
CA THR A 95 6.07 -9.37 -4.67
C THR A 95 5.92 -8.49 -3.44
N LEU A 96 4.67 -8.13 -3.13
CA LEU A 96 4.26 -7.12 -2.15
C LEU A 96 3.40 -7.75 -1.05
#